data_AF-A0A3C0B3A0-F1
#
_entry.id   AF-A0A3C0B3A0-F1
#
_cell.length_a   1.000
_cell.length_b   1.000
_cell.length_c   1.000
_cell.angle_alpha   90.00
_cell.angle_beta   90.00
_cell.angle_gamma   90.00
#
_symmetry.space_group_name_H-M   'P 1'
#
loop_
_entity.id
_entity.type
_entity.pdbx_description
1 polymer ?
#
loop_
_entity_poly.entity_id
_entity_poly.type
_entity_poly.pdbx_seq_one_letter_code
_entity_poly.pdbx_strand_id
1 'polypeptide(L)' 'AIDYIWQRFSETAISEESHSIMKEVETIQKGLAHRPFNSNSESHQQFLSKLHDKMVKLQKQFPQIQF' A
#
# COMPACT_ATOMS: atom_id res chain seq x y z
N ALA A 1 -11.83 -19.22 0.47
CA ALA A 1 -10.99 -20.15 -0.32
C ALA A 1 -9.85 -19.42 -1.03
N ILE A 2 -10.12 -18.31 -1.74
CA ILE A 2 -9.10 -17.53 -2.47
C ILE A 2 -8.00 -16.99 -1.54
N ASP A 3 -8.36 -16.40 -0.39
CA ASP A 3 -7.35 -15.83 0.54
C ASP A 3 -6.37 -16.87 1.07
N TYR A 4 -6.86 -18.07 1.39
CA TYR A 4 -6.02 -19.16 1.86
C TYR A 4 -5.07 -19.65 0.76
N ILE A 5 -5.55 -19.77 -0.49
CA ILE A 5 -4.70 -20.13 -1.64
C ILE A 5 -3.65 -19.05 -1.87
N TRP A 6 -4.04 -17.77 -1.82
CA TRP A 6 -3.13 -16.64 -1.98
C TRP A 6 -2.07 -16.59 -0.89
N GLN A 7 -2.44 -16.87 0.36
CA GLN A 7 -1.51 -16.95 1.47
C GLN A 7 -0.47 -18.06 1.23
N ARG A 8 -0.92 -19.29 0.92
CA ARG A 8 0.00 -20.42 0.68
C ARG A 8 0.91 -20.20 -0.53
N PHE A 9 0.39 -19.58 -1.59
CA PHE A 9 1.20 -19.19 -2.75
C PHE A 9 2.25 -18.16 -2.36
N SER A 10 1.85 -17.09 -1.67
CA SER A 10 2.76 -16.02 -1.26
C SER A 10 3.87 -16.54 -0.35
N GLU A 11 3.55 -17.39 0.62
CA GLU A 11 4.52 -18.01 1.54
C GLU A 11 5.56 -18.90 0.86
N THR A 12 5.25 -19.44 -0.33
CA THR A 12 6.12 -20.45 -1.00
C THR A 12 6.80 -19.93 -2.26
N ALA A 13 6.21 -18.94 -2.93
CA ALA A 13 6.68 -18.43 -4.21
C ALA A 13 7.32 -17.04 -4.13
N ILE A 14 7.20 -16.34 -3.00
CA ILE A 14 7.71 -14.98 -2.81
C ILE A 14 8.70 -14.99 -1.64
N SER A 15 9.78 -14.21 -1.77
CA SER A 15 10.79 -14.11 -0.72
C SER A 15 10.22 -13.44 0.54
N GLU A 16 10.65 -13.88 1.72
CA GLU A 16 10.14 -13.34 2.98
C GLU A 16 10.43 -11.84 3.12
N GLU A 17 11.56 -11.37 2.60
CA GLU A 17 11.96 -9.97 2.62
C GLU A 17 10.96 -9.09 1.84
N SER A 18 10.39 -9.64 0.76
CA SER A 18 9.45 -8.95 -0.11
C SER A 18 8.08 -8.74 0.55
N HIS A 19 7.70 -9.53 1.56
CA HIS A 19 6.40 -9.40 2.22
C HIS A 19 6.21 -8.03 2.90
N SER A 20 7.28 -7.45 3.42
CA SER A 20 7.24 -6.12 4.04
C SER A 20 6.85 -5.05 3.02
N ILE A 21 7.46 -5.09 1.83
CA ILE A 21 7.20 -4.19 0.71
C ILE A 21 5.78 -4.40 0.19
N MET A 22 5.34 -5.66 0.03
CA MET A 22 3.98 -5.98 -0.40
C MET A 22 2.92 -5.39 0.53
N LYS A 23 3.13 -5.47 1.86
CA LYS A 23 2.22 -4.86 2.85
C LYS A 23 2.18 -3.34 2.75
N GLU A 24 3.31 -2.70 2.46
CA GLU A 24 3.36 -1.26 2.27
C GLU A 24 2.62 -0.83 1.00
N VAL A 25 2.83 -1.55 -0.11
CA VAL A 25 2.07 -1.36 -1.37
C VAL A 25 0.57 -1.56 -1.13
N GLU A 26 0.18 -2.63 -0.45
CA GLU A 26 -1.23 -2.91 -0.14
C GLU A 26 -1.85 -1.78 0.70
N THR A 27 -1.12 -1.28 1.71
CA THR A 27 -1.57 -0.16 2.55
C THR A 27 -1.79 1.11 1.72
N ILE A 28 -0.88 1.42 0.80
CA ILE A 28 -1.01 2.58 -0.09
C ILE A 28 -2.22 2.41 -1.02
N GLN A 29 -2.35 1.25 -1.68
CA GLN A 29 -3.46 0.98 -2.60
C GLN A 29 -4.83 1.08 -1.91
N LYS A 30 -4.96 0.51 -0.70
CA LYS A 30 -6.18 0.66 0.10
C LYS A 30 -6.45 2.12 0.47
N GLY A 31 -5.39 2.89 0.74
CA GLY A 31 -5.49 4.32 1.00
C GLY A 31 -5.97 5.12 -0.21
N LEU A 32 -5.50 4.80 -1.41
CA LEU A 32 -5.93 5.42 -2.66
C LEU A 32 -7.37 5.07 -3.02
N ALA A 33 -7.80 3.84 -2.73
CA ALA A 33 -9.19 3.41 -2.91
C ALA A 33 -10.16 3.97 -1.85
N HIS A 34 -9.66 4.62 -0.79
CA HIS A 34 -10.50 5.14 0.27
C HIS A 34 -11.37 6.31 -0.23
N ARG A 35 -12.68 6.19 -0.03
CA ARG A 35 -13.63 7.27 -0.30
C ARG A 35 -13.92 8.06 0.99
N PRO A 36 -13.45 9.31 1.12
CA PRO A 36 -13.73 10.11 2.30
C PRO A 36 -15.21 10.51 2.36
N PHE A 37 -15.73 10.66 3.58
CA PHE A 37 -17.05 11.25 3.79
C PHE A 37 -17.05 12.76 3.49
N ASN A 38 -15.97 13.47 3.85
CA ASN A 38 -15.73 14.86 3.49
C ASN A 38 -14.28 15.01 3.02
N SER A 39 -14.09 15.28 1.72
CA SER A 39 -12.76 15.44 1.12
C SER A 39 -12.01 16.68 1.63
N ASN A 40 -12.72 17.69 2.09
CA ASN A 40 -12.12 18.97 2.50
C ASN A 40 -11.84 19.02 4.01
N SER A 41 -12.10 17.93 4.75
CA SER A 41 -11.77 17.89 6.17
C SER A 41 -10.26 17.91 6.38
N GLU A 42 -9.83 18.57 7.45
CA GLU A 42 -8.41 18.62 7.82
C GLU A 42 -7.83 17.20 7.99
N SER A 43 -8.58 16.29 8.60
CA SER A 43 -8.15 14.91 8.80
C SER A 43 -7.91 14.16 7.49
N HIS A 44 -8.76 14.38 6.47
CA HIS A 44 -8.56 13.76 5.17
C HIS A 44 -7.35 14.36 4.44
N GLN A 45 -7.18 15.69 4.50
CA GLN A 45 -6.01 16.34 3.90
C GLN A 45 -4.69 15.88 4.54
N GLN A 46 -4.65 15.75 5.87
CA GLN A 46 -3.51 15.17 6.59
C GLN A 46 -3.27 13.69 6.22
N PHE A 47 -4.34 12.92 6.02
CA PHE A 47 -4.25 11.53 5.54
C PHE A 47 -3.62 11.48 4.15
N LEU A 48 -4.05 12.33 3.21
CA LEU A 48 -3.51 12.39 1.85
C LEU A 48 -2.02 12.77 1.86
N SER A 49 -1.62 13.75 2.67
CA SER A 49 -0.20 14.12 2.82
C SER A 49 0.64 12.93 3.28
N LYS A 50 0.19 12.22 4.33
CA LYS A 50 0.89 11.04 4.84
C LYS A 50 0.91 9.89 3.84
N LEU A 51 -0.15 9.72 3.05
CA LEU A 51 -0.22 8.72 1.99
C LEU A 51 0.79 9.03 0.88
N HIS A 52 0.89 10.30 0.47
CA HIS A 52 1.86 10.75 -0.50
C HIS A 52 3.30 10.56 -0.03
N ASP A 53 3.60 10.88 1.23
CA ASP A 53 4.94 10.67 1.79
C ASP A 53 5.37 9.19 1.74
N LYS A 54 4.43 8.27 2.00
CA LYS A 54 4.67 6.82 1.88
C LYS A 54 4.95 6.42 0.43
N MET A 55 4.16 6.92 -0.52
CA MET A 55 4.37 6.68 -1.95
C MET A 55 5.76 7.12 -2.38
N VAL A 56 6.14 8.38 -2.10
CA VAL A 56 7.44 8.93 -2.48
C VAL A 56 8.58 8.15 -1.84
N LYS A 57 8.45 7.79 -0.56
CA LYS A 57 9.47 7.00 0.14
C LYS A 57 9.68 5.64 -0.53
N LEU A 58 8.61 4.93 -0.86
CA LEU A 58 8.70 3.62 -1.49
C LEU A 58 9.22 3.71 -2.93
N GLN A 59 8.77 4.69 -3.71
CA GLN A 59 9.25 4.93 -5.08
C GLN A 59 10.73 5.33 -5.11
N LYS A 60 11.24 6.01 -4.08
CA LYS A 60 12.68 6.29 -3.96
C LYS A 60 13.51 5.03 -3.76
N GLN A 61 12.98 4.03 -3.06
CA GLN A 61 13.64 2.73 -2.86
C GLN A 61 13.47 1.81 -4.08
N PHE A 62 12.31 1.87 -4.73
CA PHE A 62 11.93 1.04 -5.88
C PHE A 62 11.36 1.91 -7.00
N PRO A 63 12.20 2.53 -7.84
CA PRO A 63 11.77 3.43 -8.91
C PRO A 63 10.84 2.78 -9.95
N GLN A 64 10.82 1.46 -10.03
CA GLN A 64 9.93 0.68 -10.89
C GLN A 64 8.47 0.64 -10.39
N ILE A 65 8.22 0.97 -9.12
CA ILE A 65 6.86 0.96 -8.56
C ILE A 65 6.14 2.25 -8.94
N GLN A 66 4.96 2.10 -9.53
CA GLN A 66 4.03 3.17 -9.86
C GLN A 66 2.67 2.89 -9.21
N PHE A 67 2.02 3.95 -8.75
CA PHE A 67 0.75 3.91 -8.05
C PHE A 67 -0.30 4.70 -8.82
#